data_AF-A0A0B7N829-F1
#
_entry.id   AF-A0A0B7N829-F1
#
_cell.length_a   1.000
_cell.length_b   1.000
_cell.length_c   1.000
_cell.angle_alpha   90.00
_cell.angle_beta   90.00
_cell.angle_gamma   90.00
#
_symmetry.space_group_name_H-M   'P 1'
#
loop_
_entity.id
_entity.type
_entity.pdbx_description
1 polymer ?
#
loop_
_entity_poly.entity_id
_entity_poly.type
_entity_poly.pdbx_seq_one_letter_code
_entity_poly.pdbx_strand_id
1 'polypeptide(L)'
;ISQDSPSSDTAELDALRVALVRRQQVKQGLNDQAVEELLAQKLAPTGTNRGYYRKNQIRFLAWARQNNVSETTFTPIELVNFLANMHRTHNLQTSALSTLRAAVTHLHDEPTDKRPHLYPPANN
;
A
#
# COMPACT_ATOMS: atom_id res chain seq x y z
N ILE A 1 -24.63 -21.88 -1.97
CA ILE A 1 -24.21 -20.48 -1.68
C ILE A 1 -23.12 -20.60 -0.62
N SER A 2 -21.85 -20.69 -1.01
CA SER A 2 -20.75 -20.77 -0.04
C SER A 2 -20.47 -19.38 0.49
N GLN A 3 -20.67 -19.20 1.79
CA GLN A 3 -20.20 -18.03 2.52
C GLN A 3 -18.67 -18.06 2.55
N ASP A 4 -18.05 -17.27 1.67
CA ASP A 4 -16.68 -16.78 1.87
C ASP A 4 -16.70 -15.87 3.11
N SER A 5 -16.69 -16.49 4.29
CA SER A 5 -16.28 -15.78 5.49
C SER A 5 -14.80 -15.46 5.27
N PRO A 6 -14.38 -14.19 5.22
CA PRO A 6 -12.96 -13.88 5.16
C PRO A 6 -12.29 -14.58 6.35
N SER A 7 -11.25 -15.37 6.10
CA SER A 7 -10.43 -15.93 7.18
C SER A 7 -10.07 -14.79 8.14
N SER A 8 -10.03 -15.06 9.44
CA SER A 8 -9.78 -14.04 10.48
C SER A 8 -8.58 -13.15 10.11
N ASP A 9 -7.55 -13.75 9.52
CA ASP A 9 -6.36 -13.07 8.98
C ASP A 9 -6.68 -12.01 7.91
N THR A 10 -7.61 -12.27 7.00
CA THR A 10 -7.98 -11.31 5.95
C THR A 10 -8.72 -10.11 6.54
N ALA A 11 -9.58 -10.34 7.54
CA ALA A 11 -10.27 -9.25 8.24
C ALA A 11 -9.29 -8.38 9.03
N GLU A 12 -8.31 -9.01 9.71
CA GLU A 12 -7.25 -8.29 10.41
C GLU A 12 -6.37 -7.47 9.47
N LEU A 13 -5.94 -8.04 8.34
CA LEU A 13 -5.12 -7.32 7.36
C LEU A 13 -5.90 -6.18 6.71
N ASP A 14 -7.22 -6.31 6.56
CA ASP A 14 -8.06 -5.23 6.08
C ASP A 14 -8.24 -4.12 7.12
N ALA A 15 -8.42 -4.47 8.40
CA ALA A 15 -8.42 -3.50 9.49
C ALA A 15 -7.09 -2.75 9.58
N LEU A 16 -5.96 -3.46 9.43
CA LEU A 16 -4.63 -2.88 9.36
C LEU A 16 -4.50 -1.93 8.17
N ARG A 17 -4.93 -2.35 6.98
CA ARG A 17 -4.97 -1.50 5.77
C ARG A 17 -5.74 -0.20 6.04
N VAL A 18 -6.92 -0.27 6.66
CA VAL A 18 -7.72 0.91 7.02
C VAL A 18 -6.98 1.81 8.00
N ALA A 19 -6.33 1.24 9.01
CA ALA A 19 -5.52 1.98 9.98
C ALA A 19 -4.34 2.71 9.30
N LEU A 20 -3.68 2.09 8.31
CA LEU A 20 -2.60 2.72 7.56
C LEU A 20 -3.09 3.92 6.73
N VAL A 21 -4.21 3.76 6.03
CA VAL A 21 -4.83 4.86 5.27
C VAL A 21 -5.25 6.00 6.18
N ARG A 22 -5.81 5.71 7.36
CA ARG A 22 -6.18 6.73 8.36
C ARG A 22 -4.94 7.46 8.89
N ARG A 23 -3.89 6.73 9.26
CA ARG A 23 -2.64 7.28 9.79
C ARG A 23 -1.97 8.25 8.79
N GLN A 24 -2.02 7.94 7.50
CA GLN A 24 -1.49 8.82 6.46
C GLN A 24 -2.18 10.18 6.45
N GLN A 25 -3.50 10.20 6.62
CA GLN A 25 -4.27 11.44 6.59
C GLN A 25 -4.06 12.29 7.84
N VAL A 26 -3.98 11.65 9.02
CA VAL A 26 -3.63 12.34 10.27
C VAL A 26 -2.25 13.00 10.19
N LYS A 27 -1.27 12.34 9.55
CA LYS A 27 0.07 12.93 9.34
C LYS A 27 0.07 14.20 8.48
N GLN A 28 -0.94 14.41 7.65
CA GLN A 28 -1.06 15.61 6.82
C GLN A 28 -1.60 16.82 7.60
N GLY A 29 -1.85 16.69 8.91
CA GLY A 29 -2.40 17.77 9.74
C GLY A 29 -3.86 18.08 9.42
N LEU A 30 -4.57 17.13 8.79
CA LEU A 30 -5.99 17.25 8.49
C LEU A 30 -6.82 17.18 9.78
N ASN A 31 -7.92 17.94 9.83
CA ASN A 31 -8.88 17.82 10.92
C ASN A 31 -9.65 16.49 10.83
N ASP A 32 -10.29 16.08 11.93
CA ASP A 32 -10.96 14.79 12.03
C ASP A 32 -12.05 14.57 10.97
N GLN A 33 -12.79 15.61 10.61
CA GLN A 33 -13.83 15.53 9.57
C GLN A 33 -13.21 15.26 8.20
N ALA A 34 -12.15 16.00 7.84
CA ALA A 34 -11.45 15.79 6.58
C ALA A 34 -10.82 14.40 6.51
N VAL A 35 -10.30 13.88 7.63
CA VAL A 35 -9.77 12.51 7.71
C VAL A 35 -10.87 11.47 7.44
N GLU A 36 -12.04 11.60 8.06
CA GLU A 36 -13.14 10.67 7.86
C GLU A 36 -13.72 10.73 6.43
N GLU A 37 -13.87 11.93 5.86
CA GLU A 37 -14.37 12.10 4.49
C GLU A 37 -13.43 11.52 3.44
N LEU A 38 -12.13 11.77 3.57
CA LEU A 38 -11.11 11.23 2.67
C LEU A 38 -10.87 9.73 2.90
N LEU A 39 -11.03 9.23 4.14
CA LEU A 39 -11.04 7.79 4.43
C LEU A 39 -12.21 7.11 3.73
N ALA A 40 -13.42 7.67 3.83
CA ALA A 40 -14.61 7.15 3.15
C ALA A 40 -14.44 7.15 1.63
N GLN A 41 -13.83 8.18 1.05
CA GLN A 41 -13.52 8.24 -0.39
C GLN A 41 -12.47 7.20 -0.79
N LYS A 42 -11.37 7.09 -0.04
CA LYS A 42 -10.27 6.14 -0.30
C LYS A 42 -10.64 4.69 -0.02
N LEU A 43 -11.69 4.44 0.76
CA LEU A 43 -12.24 3.11 1.02
C LEU A 43 -13.57 2.86 0.30
N ALA A 44 -14.02 3.82 -0.52
CA ALA A 44 -15.28 3.71 -1.23
C ALA A 44 -15.33 2.40 -2.03
N PRO A 45 -16.46 1.69 -2.03
CA PRO A 45 -16.61 0.36 -2.64
C PRO A 45 -16.66 0.40 -4.18
N THR A 46 -15.78 1.16 -4.82
CA THR A 46 -15.61 1.19 -6.27
C THR A 46 -14.95 -0.11 -6.75
N GLY A 47 -15.21 -0.52 -7.99
CA GLY A 47 -14.64 -1.75 -8.57
C GLY A 47 -13.10 -1.78 -8.51
N THR A 48 -12.46 -0.63 -8.73
CA THR A 48 -11.01 -0.42 -8.61
C THR A 48 -10.49 -0.67 -7.20
N ASN A 49 -11.23 -0.19 -6.19
CA ASN A 49 -10.82 -0.27 -4.79
C ASN A 49 -11.11 -1.64 -4.16
N ARG A 50 -12.28 -2.24 -4.46
CA ARG A 50 -12.67 -3.58 -4.01
C ARG A 50 -11.82 -4.68 -4.61
N GLY A 51 -11.56 -4.62 -5.93
CA GLY A 51 -10.98 -5.74 -6.67
C GLY A 51 -9.46 -5.77 -6.69
N TYR A 52 -8.84 -4.63 -7.01
CA TYR A 52 -7.40 -4.59 -7.33
C TYR A 52 -6.56 -4.01 -6.19
N TYR A 53 -6.91 -2.83 -5.69
CA TYR A 53 -6.10 -2.20 -4.64
C TYR A 53 -6.16 -2.97 -3.33
N ARG A 54 -7.36 -3.31 -2.83
CA ARG A 54 -7.52 -4.09 -1.59
C ARG A 54 -6.76 -5.41 -1.62
N LYS A 55 -6.96 -6.19 -2.68
CA LYS A 55 -6.34 -7.52 -2.85
C LYS A 55 -4.82 -7.44 -2.87
N ASN A 56 -4.27 -6.48 -3.60
CA ASN A 56 -2.84 -6.30 -3.75
C ASN A 56 -2.17 -5.76 -2.48
N GLN A 57 -2.87 -4.87 -1.76
CA GLN A 57 -2.44 -4.35 -0.47
C GLN A 57 -2.43 -5.44 0.61
N ILE A 58 -3.49 -6.26 0.69
CA ILE A 58 -3.55 -7.39 1.63
C ILE A 58 -2.45 -8.42 1.33
N ARG A 59 -2.15 -8.70 0.06
CA ARG A 59 -1.05 -9.60 -0.33
C ARG A 59 0.31 -9.12 0.18
N PHE A 60 0.56 -7.81 0.11
CA PHE A 60 1.79 -7.24 0.65
C PHE A 60 1.85 -7.36 2.17
N LEU A 61 0.78 -6.99 2.88
CA LEU A 61 0.73 -7.06 4.34
C LEU A 61 0.91 -8.51 4.85
N ALA A 62 0.28 -9.47 4.18
CA ALA A 62 0.46 -10.90 4.48
C ALA A 62 1.92 -11.34 4.26
N TRP A 63 2.53 -10.95 3.14
CA TRP A 63 3.93 -11.27 2.85
C TRP A 63 4.88 -10.60 3.86
N ALA A 64 4.61 -9.35 4.24
CA ALA A 64 5.43 -8.61 5.20
C ALA A 64 5.44 -9.29 6.57
N ARG A 65 4.27 -9.70 7.08
CA ARG A 65 4.17 -10.51 8.31
C ARG A 65 4.98 -11.80 8.24
N GLN A 66 4.85 -12.54 7.14
CA GLN A 66 5.55 -13.82 6.98
C GLN A 66 7.08 -13.67 6.89
N ASN A 67 7.57 -12.53 6.41
CA ASN A 67 8.99 -12.28 6.18
C ASN A 67 9.61 -11.34 7.23
N ASN A 68 8.87 -11.01 8.30
CA ASN A 68 9.30 -10.09 9.35
C ASN A 68 9.73 -8.70 8.81
N VAL A 69 9.05 -8.26 7.76
CA VAL A 69 9.23 -6.93 7.14
C VAL A 69 8.22 -5.98 7.76
N SER A 70 8.61 -4.73 7.98
CA SER A 70 7.69 -3.70 8.46
C SER A 70 6.57 -3.45 7.46
N GLU A 71 5.33 -3.55 7.94
CA GLU A 71 4.11 -3.23 7.19
C GLU A 71 4.00 -1.74 6.86
N THR A 72 4.89 -0.88 7.37
CA THR A 72 4.80 0.59 7.21
C THR A 72 6.08 1.30 6.80
N THR A 73 7.22 0.67 7.03
CA THR A 73 8.56 1.25 6.83
C THR A 73 9.46 0.21 6.18
N PHE A 74 9.10 -0.22 4.98
CA PHE A 74 9.90 -1.13 4.18
C PHE A 74 10.82 -0.35 3.23
N THR A 75 11.92 -0.99 2.88
CA THR A 75 12.93 -0.54 1.94
C THR A 75 12.53 -0.86 0.50
N PRO A 76 13.09 -0.15 -0.49
CA PRO A 76 12.92 -0.51 -1.90
C PRO A 76 13.35 -1.96 -2.21
N ILE A 77 14.33 -2.50 -1.48
CA ILE A 77 14.81 -3.89 -1.63
C ILE A 77 13.72 -4.88 -1.21
N GLU A 78 13.06 -4.64 -0.07
CA GLU A 78 11.96 -5.49 0.41
C GLU A 78 10.77 -5.45 -0.55
N LEU A 79 10.47 -4.29 -1.15
CA LEU A 79 9.45 -4.19 -2.19
C LEU A 79 9.79 -5.02 -3.43
N VAL A 80 11.05 -5.02 -3.87
CA VAL A 80 11.50 -5.85 -5.00
C VAL A 80 11.44 -7.34 -4.64
N ASN A 81 11.85 -7.72 -3.42
CA ASN A 81 11.75 -9.10 -2.94
C ASN A 81 10.30 -9.60 -2.94
N PHE A 82 9.37 -8.75 -2.52
CA PHE A 82 7.94 -9.04 -2.61
C PHE A 82 7.48 -9.26 -4.06
N LEU A 83 7.83 -8.36 -4.98
CA LEU A 83 7.45 -8.49 -6.40
C LEU A 83 8.03 -9.76 -7.03
N ALA A 84 9.29 -10.09 -6.70
CA ALA A 84 9.94 -11.32 -7.16
C ALA A 84 9.23 -12.57 -6.60
N ASN A 85 8.82 -12.54 -5.32
CA ASN A 85 8.03 -13.61 -4.73
C ASN A 85 6.68 -13.77 -5.47
N MET A 86 5.98 -12.66 -5.75
CA MET A 86 4.69 -12.68 -6.43
C MET A 86 4.78 -13.14 -7.88
N HIS A 87 5.87 -12.81 -8.58
CA HIS A 87 6.17 -13.38 -9.89
C HIS A 87 6.34 -14.89 -9.81
N ARG A 88 7.12 -15.38 -8.83
CA ARG A 88 7.42 -16.80 -8.66
C ARG A 88 6.22 -17.63 -8.20
N THR A 89 5.45 -17.17 -7.22
CA THR A 89 4.38 -17.95 -6.59
C THR A 89 3.06 -17.89 -7.34
N HIS A 90 2.82 -16.80 -8.09
CA HIS A 90 1.54 -16.56 -8.78
C HIS A 90 1.69 -16.36 -10.29
N ASN A 91 2.89 -16.51 -10.84
CA ASN A 91 3.18 -16.33 -12.27
C ASN A 91 2.63 -15.00 -12.83
N LEU A 92 2.73 -13.93 -12.04
CA LEU A 92 2.21 -12.62 -12.42
C LEU A 92 3.08 -12.00 -13.51
N GLN A 93 2.44 -11.49 -14.56
CA GLN A 93 3.11 -10.75 -15.63
C GLN A 93 3.59 -9.37 -15.16
N THR A 94 4.54 -8.78 -15.88
CA THR A 94 5.13 -7.46 -15.56
C THR A 94 4.10 -6.35 -15.37
N SER A 95 3.04 -6.33 -16.18
CA SER A 95 1.94 -5.35 -16.04
C SER A 95 1.18 -5.47 -14.71
N ALA A 96 0.95 -6.71 -14.26
CA ALA A 96 0.33 -6.99 -12.97
C ALA A 96 1.28 -6.64 -11.81
N LEU A 97 2.58 -6.87 -11.97
CA LEU A 97 3.59 -6.48 -10.97
C LEU A 97 3.71 -4.95 -10.84
N SER A 98 3.65 -4.20 -11.95
CA SER A 98 3.62 -2.73 -11.90
C SER A 98 2.38 -2.22 -11.17
N THR A 99 1.22 -2.83 -11.42
CA THR A 99 -0.03 -2.49 -10.72
C THR A 99 0.06 -2.84 -9.23
N LEU A 100 0.66 -3.97 -8.90
CA LEU A 100 0.90 -4.41 -7.53
C LEU A 100 1.84 -3.45 -6.79
N ARG A 101 2.93 -3.04 -7.44
CA ARG A 101 3.85 -2.02 -6.93
C ARG A 101 3.12 -0.71 -6.64
N ALA A 102 2.34 -0.21 -7.60
CA ALA A 102 1.56 1.01 -7.44
C ALA A 102 0.57 0.90 -6.26
N ALA A 103 -0.11 -0.23 -6.11
CA ALA A 103 -1.05 -0.44 -5.01
C ALA A 103 -0.37 -0.41 -3.64
N VAL A 104 0.83 -0.97 -3.52
CA VAL A 104 1.64 -0.93 -2.30
C VAL A 104 2.18 0.47 -2.05
N THR A 105 2.71 1.16 -3.06
CA THR A 105 3.20 2.54 -2.91
C THR A 105 2.09 3.55 -2.72
N HIS A 106 0.84 3.26 -3.09
CA HIS A 106 -0.31 4.10 -2.76
C HIS A 106 -0.82 3.89 -1.32
N LEU A 107 -0.53 2.73 -0.71
CA LEU A 107 -0.90 2.45 0.68
C LEU A 107 0.04 3.13 1.67
N HIS A 108 1.28 3.34 1.26
CA HIS A 108 2.33 3.95 2.07
C HIS A 108 2.59 5.33 1.48
N ASP A 109 3.04 6.31 2.26
CA ASP A 109 3.51 7.55 1.66
C ASP A 109 4.52 7.20 0.56
N GLU A 110 4.45 7.90 -0.58
CA GLU A 110 5.56 7.89 -1.50
C GLU A 110 6.80 8.17 -0.65
N PRO A 111 7.84 7.32 -0.66
CA PRO A 111 9.13 7.78 -0.16
C PRO A 111 9.42 8.97 -1.05
N THR A 112 9.14 10.16 -0.53
CA THR A 112 9.46 11.41 -1.22
C THR A 112 10.91 11.20 -1.57
N ASP A 113 11.20 11.09 -2.86
CA ASP A 113 12.57 11.11 -3.34
C ASP A 113 13.05 12.50 -2.96
N LYS A 114 13.49 12.65 -1.71
CA LYS A 114 14.24 13.79 -1.21
C LYS A 114 15.60 13.65 -1.87
N ARG A 115 15.65 13.73 -3.20
CA ARG A 115 16.83 14.26 -3.85
C ARG A 115 16.90 15.69 -3.35
N PRO A 116 17.92 16.07 -2.56
CA PRO A 116 18.23 17.47 -2.49
C PRO A 116 18.46 17.90 -3.94
N HIS A 117 17.65 18.84 -4.42
CA HIS A 117 17.94 19.59 -5.64
C HIS A 117 19.24 20.37 -5.38
N LEU A 118 20.37 19.68 -5.49
CA LEU A 118 21.70 20.26 -5.60
C LEU A 118 21.82 20.83 -7.01
N TYR A 119 21.24 21.99 -7.22
CA TYR A 119 21.74 22.92 -8.22
C TYR A 119 22.64 23.92 -7.50
N PRO A 120 23.94 24.01 -7.85
CA PRO A 120 24.74 25.15 -7.45
C PRO A 120 24.27 26.40 -8.22
N PRO A 121 24.35 27.61 -7.62
CA PRO A 121 24.04 28.84 -8.34
C PRO A 121 25.02 29.04 -9.49
N ALA A 122 24.50 29.43 -10.66
CA ALA A 122 25.33 29.93 -11.75
C ALA A 122 25.99 31.23 -11.26
N ASN A 123 27.32 31.22 -11.22
CA ASN A 123 28.12 32.40 -10.88
C ASN A 123 27.91 33.50 -11.92
N ASN A 124 27.84 34.72 -11.39
CA ASN A 124 27.74 36.00 -12.07
C ASN A 124 29.00 36.30 -12.91
#